data_AF-A0A951MJ20-F1
#
_entry.id   AF-A0A951MJ20-F1
#
_cell.length_a   1.000
_cell.length_b   1.000
_cell.length_c   1.000
_cell.angle_alpha   90.00
_cell.angle_beta   90.00
_cell.angle_gamma   90.00
#
_symmetry.space_group_name_H-M   'P 1'
#
loop_
_entity.id
_entity.type
_entity.pdbx_description
1 polymer ?
#
loop_
_entity_poly.entity_id
_entity_poly.type
_entity_poly.pdbx_seq_one_letter_code
_entity_poly.pdbx_strand_id
1 'polypeptide(L)'
;MADESGYVIWVLHRMLPLLGEAYLRAGDLAGGVRVGERLRREGGAIEHRLGLALANACDAVVAWHSGDMEGGAVLLREAAECLEAIPFVFEAARVRRQLAGRLADLGDREGALAQLRELHDVFGRLGAAPELEKARGQFRELGARTPQTSHGRARDGALLTPREMEVALALADRRTNKGIASHLGIAPRTVTTHLSNIYKKLGIGSRGELIDRVREGGLLS
;
A
#
# COMPACT_ATOMS: atom_id res chain seq x y z
N MET A 1 -25.99 13.68 -27.54
CA MET A 1 -26.53 12.30 -27.68
C MET A 1 -25.57 11.18 -27.28
N ALA A 2 -24.29 11.44 -26.97
CA ALA A 2 -23.42 10.43 -26.32
C ALA A 2 -23.49 10.47 -24.76
N ASP A 3 -24.39 11.29 -24.21
CA ASP A 3 -24.45 11.70 -22.79
C ASP A 3 -25.20 10.71 -21.89
N GLU A 4 -26.04 9.85 -22.46
CA GLU A 4 -26.88 8.91 -21.67
C GLU A 4 -26.31 7.50 -21.53
N SER A 5 -25.21 7.21 -22.24
CA SER A 5 -24.57 5.90 -22.17
C SER A 5 -23.45 6.02 -21.14
N GLY A 6 -23.51 5.26 -20.05
CA GLY A 6 -22.44 5.17 -19.02
C GLY A 6 -21.02 4.86 -19.53
N TYR A 7 -20.83 4.76 -20.85
CA TYR A 7 -19.56 4.80 -21.57
C TYR A 7 -18.80 6.13 -21.44
N VAL A 8 -19.45 7.29 -21.39
CA VAL A 8 -18.73 8.57 -21.17
C VAL A 8 -18.14 8.58 -19.76
N ILE A 9 -18.92 8.15 -18.77
CA ILE A 9 -18.46 7.86 -17.41
C ILE A 9 -17.33 6.82 -17.43
N TRP A 10 -17.42 5.72 -18.20
CA TRP A 10 -16.35 4.72 -18.25
C TRP A 10 -15.03 5.24 -18.86
N VAL A 11 -15.10 6.02 -19.96
CA VAL A 11 -13.95 6.62 -20.64
C VAL A 11 -13.33 7.75 -19.80
N LEU A 12 -14.17 8.59 -19.19
CA LEU A 12 -13.76 9.65 -18.24
C LEU A 12 -13.00 9.06 -17.04
N HIS A 13 -13.49 7.95 -16.49
CA HIS A 13 -12.99 7.41 -15.22
C HIS A 13 -11.79 6.49 -15.38
N ARG A 14 -11.69 5.78 -16.51
CA ARG A 14 -10.64 4.76 -16.71
C ARG A 14 -9.52 5.22 -17.64
N MET A 15 -9.84 5.94 -18.71
CA MET A 15 -8.88 6.24 -19.78
C MET A 15 -8.25 7.63 -19.64
N LEU A 16 -9.03 8.66 -19.28
CA LEU A 16 -8.49 10.02 -19.19
C LEU A 16 -7.41 10.19 -18.12
N PRO A 17 -7.47 9.58 -16.92
CA PRO A 17 -6.38 9.66 -15.95
C PRO A 17 -5.10 8.98 -16.44
N LEU A 18 -5.24 7.86 -17.15
CA LEU A 18 -4.10 7.15 -17.75
C LEU A 18 -3.50 7.96 -18.90
N LEU A 19 -4.33 8.62 -19.71
CA LEU A 19 -3.91 9.53 -20.77
C LEU A 19 -3.21 10.77 -20.20
N GLY A 20 -3.75 11.36 -19.12
CA GLY A 20 -3.09 12.45 -18.39
C GLY A 20 -1.72 12.01 -17.89
N GLU A 21 -1.63 10.92 -17.15
CA GLU A 21 -0.34 10.37 -16.68
C GLU A 21 0.62 10.06 -17.86
N ALA A 22 0.11 9.56 -18.98
CA ALA A 22 0.91 9.27 -20.17
C ALA A 22 1.44 10.53 -20.85
N TYR A 23 0.59 11.55 -21.08
CA TYR A 23 0.99 12.84 -21.64
C TYR A 23 2.08 13.49 -20.78
N LEU A 24 1.91 13.44 -19.47
CA LEU A 24 2.85 14.01 -18.51
C LEU A 24 4.18 13.25 -18.49
N ARG A 25 4.17 11.92 -18.58
CA ARG A 25 5.40 11.12 -18.76
C ARG A 25 6.08 11.35 -20.10
N ALA A 26 5.31 11.70 -21.13
CA ALA A 26 5.81 12.03 -22.46
C ALA A 26 6.28 13.49 -22.58
N GLY A 27 6.10 14.33 -21.54
CA GLY A 27 6.43 15.75 -21.57
C GLY A 27 5.45 16.62 -22.36
N ASP A 28 4.31 16.08 -22.81
CA ASP A 28 3.26 16.84 -23.51
C ASP A 28 2.30 17.49 -22.51
N LEU A 29 2.70 18.67 -22.04
CA LEU A 29 1.90 19.46 -21.10
C LEU A 29 0.60 19.97 -21.69
N ALA A 30 0.60 20.33 -22.97
CA ALA A 30 -0.61 20.78 -23.65
C ALA A 30 -1.66 19.65 -23.69
N GLY A 31 -1.22 18.41 -23.92
CA GLY A 31 -2.06 17.22 -23.81
C GLY A 31 -2.65 17.03 -22.41
N GLY A 32 -1.82 17.15 -21.37
CA GLY A 32 -2.27 17.07 -19.97
C GLY A 32 -3.32 18.14 -19.62
N VAL A 33 -3.08 19.39 -19.98
CA VAL A 33 -4.01 20.52 -19.75
C VAL A 33 -5.37 20.26 -20.42
N ARG A 34 -5.38 19.88 -21.71
CA ARG A 34 -6.63 19.60 -22.43
C ARG A 34 -7.47 18.51 -21.76
N VAL A 35 -6.82 17.48 -21.23
CA VAL A 35 -7.50 16.40 -20.49
C VAL A 35 -8.05 16.90 -19.17
N GLY A 36 -7.27 17.67 -18.40
CA GLY A 36 -7.69 18.27 -17.13
C GLY A 36 -8.90 19.21 -17.29
N GLU A 37 -8.85 20.14 -18.24
CA GLU A 37 -9.95 21.06 -18.54
C GLU A 37 -11.24 20.33 -18.93
N ARG A 38 -11.11 19.25 -19.72
CA ARG A 38 -12.24 18.43 -20.10
C ARG A 38 -12.86 17.72 -18.90
N LEU A 39 -12.04 17.09 -18.06
CA LEU A 39 -12.47 16.42 -16.82
C LEU A 39 -13.18 17.41 -15.88
N ARG A 40 -12.67 18.64 -15.75
CA ARG A 40 -13.25 19.68 -14.91
C ARG A 40 -14.60 20.16 -15.43
N ARG A 41 -14.71 20.43 -16.72
CA ARG A 41 -15.95 20.87 -17.37
C ARG A 41 -17.04 19.80 -17.29
N GLU A 42 -16.72 18.57 -17.68
CA GLU A 42 -17.69 17.47 -17.68
C GLU A 42 -18.03 17.04 -16.24
N GLY A 43 -17.04 16.98 -15.34
CA GLY A 43 -17.25 16.66 -13.93
C GLY A 43 -18.02 17.74 -13.17
N GLY A 44 -17.80 19.02 -13.48
CA GLY A 44 -18.49 20.14 -12.85
C GLY A 44 -19.96 20.25 -13.26
N ALA A 45 -20.30 19.92 -14.51
CA ALA A 45 -21.68 19.98 -15.00
C ALA A 45 -22.65 19.06 -14.25
N ILE A 46 -22.14 17.98 -13.64
CA ILE A 46 -22.91 16.97 -12.91
C ILE A 46 -22.42 16.76 -11.47
N GLU A 47 -21.63 17.69 -10.93
CA GLU A 47 -21.02 17.64 -9.59
C GLU A 47 -20.31 16.31 -9.26
N HIS A 48 -19.72 15.70 -10.27
CA HIS A 48 -19.18 14.36 -10.18
C HIS A 48 -17.78 14.38 -9.57
N ARG A 49 -17.73 14.10 -8.26
CA ARG A 49 -16.52 14.16 -7.41
C ARG A 49 -15.28 13.48 -7.99
N LEU A 50 -15.44 12.33 -8.66
CA LEU A 50 -14.32 11.62 -9.30
C LEU A 50 -13.70 12.44 -10.45
N GLY A 51 -14.53 13.08 -11.28
CA GLY A 51 -14.04 13.87 -12.42
C GLY A 51 -13.26 15.09 -11.95
N LEU A 52 -13.76 15.74 -10.88
CA LEU A 52 -13.09 16.86 -10.24
C LEU A 52 -11.77 16.45 -9.57
N ALA A 53 -11.73 15.32 -8.87
CA ALA A 53 -10.51 14.82 -8.25
C ALA A 53 -9.42 14.51 -9.30
N LEU A 54 -9.80 13.89 -10.42
CA LEU A 54 -8.87 13.57 -11.51
C LEU A 54 -8.42 14.82 -12.26
N ALA A 55 -9.29 15.84 -12.38
CA ALA A 55 -8.90 17.15 -12.90
C ALA A 55 -7.85 17.82 -11.99
N ASN A 56 -8.05 17.80 -10.67
CA ASN A 56 -7.06 18.31 -9.72
C ASN A 56 -5.71 17.57 -9.84
N ALA A 57 -5.71 16.26 -10.07
CA ALA A 57 -4.47 15.52 -10.32
C ALA A 57 -3.76 15.96 -11.61
N CYS A 58 -4.50 16.33 -12.67
CA CYS A 58 -3.91 16.89 -13.89
C CYS A 58 -3.33 18.30 -13.64
N ASP A 59 -4.09 19.15 -12.97
CA ASP A 59 -3.68 20.52 -12.65
C ASP A 59 -2.47 20.54 -11.72
N ALA A 60 -2.35 19.57 -10.82
CA ALA A 60 -1.16 19.41 -10.00
C ALA A 60 0.09 19.28 -10.85
N VAL A 61 0.02 18.50 -11.93
CA VAL A 61 1.19 18.31 -12.79
C VAL A 61 1.48 19.54 -13.62
N VAL A 62 0.45 20.29 -14.03
CA VAL A 62 0.64 21.61 -14.68
C VAL A 62 1.36 22.55 -13.73
N ALA A 63 0.88 22.67 -12.49
CA ALA A 63 1.49 23.49 -11.44
C ALA A 63 2.98 23.15 -11.26
N TRP A 64 3.29 21.85 -11.21
CA TRP A 64 4.67 21.34 -11.16
C TRP A 64 5.56 21.86 -12.29
N HIS A 65 5.07 21.79 -13.53
CA HIS A 65 5.86 22.20 -14.69
C HIS A 65 5.99 23.73 -14.80
N SER A 66 5.04 24.48 -14.24
CA SER A 66 5.17 25.92 -14.06
C SER A 66 6.07 26.33 -12.88
N GLY A 67 6.61 25.38 -12.11
CA GLY A 67 7.47 25.63 -10.96
C GLY A 67 6.72 25.79 -9.62
N ASP A 68 5.40 25.69 -9.61
CA ASP A 68 4.58 25.69 -8.40
C ASP A 68 4.47 24.28 -7.81
N MET A 69 5.58 23.84 -7.22
CA MET A 69 5.74 22.50 -6.66
C MET A 69 4.84 22.32 -5.42
N GLU A 70 4.67 23.35 -4.60
CA GLU A 70 3.85 23.30 -3.38
C GLU A 70 2.35 23.29 -3.72
N GLY A 71 1.90 24.16 -4.63
CA GLY A 71 0.51 24.17 -5.09
C GLY A 71 0.13 22.85 -5.77
N GLY A 72 1.04 22.26 -6.54
CA GLY A 72 0.86 20.92 -7.07
C GLY A 72 0.63 19.87 -5.97
N ALA A 73 1.41 19.92 -4.87
CA ALA A 73 1.29 18.96 -3.78
C ALA A 73 -0.08 19.04 -3.10
N VAL A 74 -0.59 20.26 -2.92
CA VAL A 74 -1.92 20.53 -2.38
C VAL A 74 -2.99 19.92 -3.28
N LEU A 75 -2.92 20.13 -4.59
CA LEU A 75 -3.88 19.58 -5.54
C LEU A 75 -3.91 18.04 -5.56
N LEU A 76 -2.75 17.37 -5.45
CA LEU A 76 -2.70 15.91 -5.33
C LEU A 76 -3.31 15.41 -4.01
N ARG A 77 -3.13 16.15 -2.91
CA ARG A 77 -3.71 15.80 -1.61
C ARG A 77 -5.24 15.89 -1.66
N GLU A 78 -5.77 17.01 -2.15
CA GLU A 78 -7.21 17.21 -2.32
C GLU A 78 -7.83 16.16 -3.24
N ALA A 79 -7.15 15.82 -4.33
CA ALA A 79 -7.57 14.76 -5.24
C ALA A 79 -7.66 13.40 -4.53
N ALA A 80 -6.65 13.03 -3.75
CA ALA A 80 -6.66 11.77 -2.99
C ALA A 80 -7.79 11.72 -1.95
N GLU A 81 -7.97 12.79 -1.17
CA GLU A 81 -9.04 12.90 -0.17
C GLU A 81 -10.43 12.82 -0.81
N CYS A 82 -10.62 13.49 -1.95
CA CYS A 82 -11.87 13.40 -2.71
C CYS A 82 -12.15 11.97 -3.17
N LEU A 83 -11.15 11.23 -3.65
CA LEU A 83 -11.28 9.84 -4.11
C LEU A 83 -11.60 8.87 -2.97
N GLU A 84 -11.02 9.09 -1.79
CA GLU A 84 -11.31 8.32 -0.58
C GLU A 84 -12.73 8.50 -0.09
N ALA A 85 -13.29 9.70 -0.27
CA ALA A 85 -14.69 9.98 0.08
C ALA A 85 -15.70 9.26 -0.83
N ILE A 86 -15.29 8.69 -1.97
CA ILE A 86 -16.17 8.04 -2.95
C ILE A 86 -15.80 6.56 -3.25
N PRO A 87 -15.50 5.75 -2.23
CA PRO A 87 -14.86 4.43 -2.33
C PRO A 87 -13.83 4.12 -3.44
N PHE A 88 -13.19 5.10 -4.09
CA PHE A 88 -12.19 4.85 -5.15
C PHE A 88 -10.77 4.66 -4.56
N VAL A 89 -10.66 3.75 -3.59
CA VAL A 89 -9.46 3.55 -2.76
C VAL A 89 -8.20 3.18 -3.55
N PHE A 90 -8.33 2.45 -4.67
CA PHE A 90 -7.19 2.11 -5.51
C PHE A 90 -6.63 3.34 -6.23
N GLU A 91 -7.50 4.21 -6.76
CA GLU A 91 -7.04 5.41 -7.46
C GLU A 91 -6.53 6.46 -6.47
N ALA A 92 -7.16 6.59 -5.30
CA ALA A 92 -6.64 7.39 -4.21
C ALA A 92 -5.21 6.97 -3.83
N ALA A 93 -4.97 5.68 -3.65
CA ALA A 93 -3.64 5.15 -3.33
C ALA A 93 -2.60 5.44 -4.44
N ARG A 94 -3.01 5.41 -5.72
CA ARG A 94 -2.15 5.82 -6.84
C ARG A 94 -1.83 7.31 -6.82
N VAL A 95 -2.79 8.18 -6.54
CA VAL A 95 -2.58 9.63 -6.39
C VAL A 95 -1.68 9.92 -5.20
N ARG A 96 -1.89 9.27 -4.04
CA ARG A 96 -1.00 9.38 -2.88
C ARG A 96 0.44 8.94 -3.18
N ARG A 97 0.62 7.96 -4.07
CA ARG A 97 1.95 7.51 -4.50
C ARG A 97 2.69 8.59 -5.30
N GLN A 98 1.96 9.33 -6.14
CA GLN A 98 2.50 10.49 -6.84
C GLN A 98 2.85 11.59 -5.84
N LEU A 99 1.91 11.93 -4.94
CA LEU A 99 2.14 12.91 -3.88
C LEU A 99 3.38 12.59 -3.04
N ALA A 100 3.60 11.32 -2.69
CA ALA A 100 4.77 10.91 -1.93
C ALA A 100 6.09 11.22 -2.66
N GLY A 101 6.18 10.93 -3.96
CA GLY A 101 7.36 11.28 -4.76
C GLY A 101 7.56 12.79 -4.82
N ARG A 102 6.48 13.53 -4.89
CA ARG A 102 6.48 14.99 -4.94
C ARG A 102 6.89 15.67 -3.64
N LEU A 103 6.44 15.15 -2.50
CA LEU A 103 6.89 15.59 -1.18
C LEU A 103 8.40 15.33 -1.02
N ALA A 104 8.90 14.20 -1.54
CA ALA A 104 10.32 13.93 -1.56
C ALA A 104 11.11 14.93 -2.43
N ASP A 105 10.60 15.30 -3.61
CA ASP A 105 11.20 16.34 -4.48
C ASP A 105 11.28 17.71 -3.75
N LEU A 106 10.30 18.01 -2.89
CA LEU A 106 10.26 19.20 -2.04
C LEU A 106 11.16 19.11 -0.78
N GLY A 107 11.83 17.98 -0.55
CA GLY A 107 12.63 17.72 0.64
C GLY A 107 11.84 17.29 1.87
N ASP A 108 10.51 17.18 1.78
CA ASP A 108 9.64 16.62 2.84
C ASP A 108 9.66 15.09 2.82
N ARG A 109 10.79 14.55 3.27
CA ARG A 109 11.02 13.12 3.40
C ARG A 109 10.03 12.45 4.37
N GLU A 110 9.68 13.14 5.45
CA GLU A 110 8.81 12.56 6.49
C GLU A 110 7.38 12.43 5.98
N GLY A 111 6.84 13.49 5.35
CA GLY A 111 5.54 13.47 4.69
C GLY A 111 5.48 12.44 3.58
N ALA A 112 6.52 12.33 2.75
CA ALA A 112 6.61 11.29 1.72
C ALA A 112 6.48 9.88 2.31
N LEU A 113 7.25 9.57 3.37
CA LEU A 113 7.20 8.26 4.03
C LEU A 113 5.85 8.00 4.73
N ALA A 114 5.20 9.02 5.26
CA ALA A 114 3.86 8.89 5.83
C ALA A 114 2.85 8.43 4.76
N GLN A 115 2.82 9.12 3.60
CA GLN A 115 1.96 8.74 2.47
C GLN A 115 2.25 7.33 1.97
N LEU A 116 3.53 6.96 1.83
CA LEU A 116 3.93 5.63 1.36
C LEU A 116 3.48 4.50 2.29
N ARG A 117 3.50 4.71 3.62
CA ARG A 117 3.07 3.67 4.59
C ARG A 117 1.58 3.37 4.47
N GLU A 118 0.77 4.41 4.32
CA GLU A 118 -0.68 4.29 4.19
C GLU A 118 -1.06 3.58 2.89
N LEU A 119 -0.58 4.06 1.74
CA LEU A 119 -0.90 3.45 0.45
C LEU A 119 -0.33 2.04 0.30
N HIS A 120 0.83 1.74 0.90
CA HIS A 120 1.44 0.41 0.84
C HIS A 120 0.54 -0.63 1.51
N ASP A 121 -0.11 -0.27 2.62
CA ASP A 121 -1.07 -1.17 3.26
C ASP A 121 -2.34 -1.36 2.42
N VAL A 122 -2.85 -0.29 1.80
CA VAL A 122 -4.00 -0.35 0.88
C VAL A 122 -3.71 -1.28 -0.31
N PHE A 123 -2.59 -1.09 -1.01
CA PHE A 123 -2.20 -1.98 -2.11
C PHE A 123 -1.97 -3.42 -1.66
N GLY A 124 -1.43 -3.60 -0.46
CA GLY A 124 -1.28 -4.91 0.17
C GLY A 124 -2.61 -5.64 0.38
N ARG A 125 -3.62 -4.93 0.90
CA ARG A 125 -4.97 -5.48 1.10
C ARG A 125 -5.70 -5.76 -0.21
N LEU A 126 -5.47 -4.93 -1.24
CA LEU A 126 -6.06 -5.11 -2.57
C LEU A 126 -5.35 -6.17 -3.43
N GLY A 127 -4.19 -6.68 -3.00
CA GLY A 127 -3.39 -7.61 -3.80
C GLY A 127 -2.78 -6.98 -5.05
N ALA A 128 -2.64 -5.64 -5.09
CA ALA A 128 -2.15 -4.90 -6.25
C ALA A 128 -0.62 -4.98 -6.37
N ALA A 129 -0.09 -6.16 -6.68
CA ALA A 129 1.34 -6.46 -6.66
C ALA A 129 2.22 -5.48 -7.48
N PRO A 130 1.84 -5.06 -8.71
CA PRO A 130 2.65 -4.11 -9.48
C PRO A 130 2.75 -2.72 -8.82
N GLU A 131 1.65 -2.21 -8.26
CA GLU A 131 1.66 -0.92 -7.55
C GLU A 131 2.37 -1.01 -6.21
N LEU A 132 2.25 -2.16 -5.53
CA LEU A 132 2.98 -2.43 -4.29
C LEU A 132 4.50 -2.37 -4.54
N GLU A 133 5.00 -2.98 -5.63
CA GLU A 133 6.43 -2.93 -5.92
C GLU A 133 6.93 -1.52 -6.26
N LYS A 134 6.11 -0.71 -6.95
CA LYS A 134 6.42 0.72 -7.17
C LYS A 134 6.55 1.48 -5.84
N ALA A 135 5.62 1.27 -4.91
CA ALA A 135 5.68 1.88 -3.57
C ALA A 135 6.94 1.42 -2.80
N ARG A 136 7.31 0.14 -2.90
CA ARG A 136 8.55 -0.38 -2.31
C ARG A 136 9.79 0.24 -2.93
N GLY A 137 9.78 0.49 -4.23
CA GLY A 137 10.81 1.26 -4.94
C GLY A 137 11.03 2.62 -4.30
N GLN A 138 9.96 3.39 -4.09
CA GLN A 138 10.04 4.72 -3.46
C GLN A 138 10.53 4.66 -2.01
N PHE A 139 10.15 3.64 -1.22
CA PHE A 139 10.77 3.43 0.09
C PHE A 139 12.29 3.26 0.00
N ARG A 140 12.79 2.49 -0.98
CA ARG A 140 14.23 2.25 -1.19
C ARG A 140 14.96 3.49 -1.69
N GLU A 141 14.38 4.25 -2.60
CA GLU A 141 14.92 5.54 -3.08
C GLU A 141 15.05 6.53 -1.93
N LEU A 142 14.06 6.53 -1.03
CA LEU A 142 14.12 7.25 0.23
C LEU A 142 14.96 6.53 1.29
N GLY A 143 15.72 5.48 1.02
CA GLY A 143 16.57 4.81 2.03
C GLY A 143 15.82 4.34 3.29
N ALA A 144 14.52 4.06 3.19
CA ALA A 144 13.68 3.62 4.28
C ALA A 144 13.37 2.12 4.15
N ARG A 145 13.25 1.45 5.30
CA ARG A 145 12.86 0.03 5.32
C ARG A 145 11.42 -0.12 4.86
N THR A 146 11.19 -1.00 3.88
CA THR A 146 9.86 -1.37 3.45
C THR A 146 9.08 -2.06 4.58
N PRO A 147 7.88 -1.56 4.95
CA PRO A 147 7.02 -2.23 5.92
C PRO A 147 6.49 -3.58 5.39
N GLN A 148 6.13 -4.50 6.28
CA GLN A 148 5.22 -5.59 5.89
C GLN A 148 3.78 -5.07 5.84
N THR A 149 3.00 -5.50 4.85
CA THR A 149 1.57 -5.14 4.76
C THR A 149 0.80 -5.83 5.89
N SER A 150 -0.33 -5.25 6.32
CA SER A 150 -1.24 -5.90 7.28
C SER A 150 -1.74 -7.25 6.77
N HIS A 151 -2.05 -7.35 5.47
CA HIS A 151 -2.43 -8.61 4.83
C HIS A 151 -1.29 -9.64 4.84
N GLY A 152 -0.06 -9.21 4.61
CA GLY A 152 1.13 -10.07 4.73
C GLY A 152 1.36 -10.52 6.17
N ARG A 153 1.19 -9.63 7.16
CA ARG A 153 1.25 -9.98 8.59
C ARG A 153 0.15 -10.94 9.02
N ALA A 154 -1.05 -10.86 8.43
CA ALA A 154 -2.14 -11.79 8.70
C ALA A 154 -1.87 -13.18 8.09
N ARG A 155 -1.33 -13.23 6.86
CA ARG A 155 -0.87 -14.49 6.23
C ARG A 155 0.32 -15.12 6.96
N ASP A 156 1.33 -14.32 7.30
CA ASP A 156 2.48 -14.72 8.13
C ASP A 156 2.08 -14.95 9.62
N GLY A 157 0.87 -14.48 9.98
CA GLY A 157 0.21 -14.77 11.24
C GLY A 157 -0.32 -16.20 11.26
N ALA A 158 -0.96 -16.63 10.17
CA ALA A 158 -1.40 -18.00 10.01
C ALA A 158 -0.23 -19.00 9.81
N LEU A 159 0.86 -18.58 9.17
CA LEU A 159 2.01 -19.43 8.82
C LEU A 159 3.24 -19.13 9.71
N LEU A 160 3.73 -20.15 10.42
CA LEU A 160 4.99 -20.04 11.17
C LEU A 160 6.17 -19.85 10.22
N THR A 161 7.11 -18.98 10.56
CA THR A 161 8.40 -18.91 9.84
C THR A 161 9.17 -20.23 10.02
N PRO A 162 10.15 -20.58 9.16
CA PRO A 162 10.93 -21.81 9.31
C PRO A 162 11.57 -21.94 10.69
N ARG A 163 12.06 -20.83 11.26
CA ARG A 163 12.66 -20.83 12.59
C ARG A 163 11.65 -20.98 13.72
N GLU A 164 10.46 -20.41 13.56
CA GLU A 164 9.35 -20.62 14.49
C GLU A 164 8.81 -22.06 14.41
N MET A 165 8.80 -22.66 13.22
CA MET A 165 8.45 -24.07 13.02
C MET A 165 9.42 -24.99 13.74
N GLU A 166 10.74 -24.77 13.61
CA GLU A 166 11.76 -25.54 14.35
C GLU A 166 11.56 -25.43 15.87
N VAL A 167 11.24 -24.25 16.38
CA VAL A 167 10.93 -24.04 17.80
C VAL A 167 9.65 -24.77 18.21
N ALA A 168 8.59 -24.71 17.40
CA ALA A 168 7.32 -25.39 17.66
C ALA A 168 7.44 -26.93 17.64
N LEU A 169 8.21 -27.48 16.70
CA LEU A 169 8.51 -28.91 16.61
C LEU A 169 9.35 -29.39 17.81
N ALA A 170 10.42 -28.67 18.15
CA ALA A 170 11.25 -28.98 19.31
C ALA A 170 10.46 -28.89 20.63
N LEU A 171 9.45 -28.02 20.70
CA LEU A 171 8.53 -27.94 21.82
C LEU A 171 7.57 -29.14 21.89
N ALA A 172 7.07 -29.60 20.75
CA ALA A 172 6.22 -30.79 20.63
C ALA A 172 6.94 -32.09 21.05
N ASP A 173 8.26 -32.13 20.87
CA ASP A 173 9.17 -33.15 21.42
C ASP A 173 9.38 -33.01 22.94
N ARG A 174 8.60 -32.16 23.62
CA ARG A 174 8.62 -31.91 25.07
C ARG A 174 9.96 -31.36 25.59
N ARG A 175 10.79 -30.74 24.74
CA ARG A 175 12.02 -30.09 25.19
C ARG A 175 11.71 -28.83 26.03
N THR A 176 12.50 -28.60 27.07
CA THR A 176 12.43 -27.35 27.85
C THR A 176 12.97 -26.19 27.02
N ASN A 177 12.65 -24.93 27.37
CA ASN A 177 13.18 -23.77 26.62
C ASN A 177 14.71 -23.74 26.59
N LYS A 178 15.38 -24.25 27.64
CA LYS A 178 16.84 -24.45 27.67
C LYS A 178 17.28 -25.56 26.72
N GLY A 179 16.55 -26.68 26.66
CA GLY A 179 16.83 -27.76 25.71
C GLY A 179 16.63 -27.36 24.25
N ILE A 180 15.60 -26.55 23.95
CA ILE A 180 15.36 -25.98 22.62
C ILE A 180 16.49 -25.01 22.26
N ALA A 181 16.89 -24.15 23.19
CA ALA A 181 18.01 -23.23 23.03
C ALA A 181 19.31 -23.95 22.68
N SER A 182 19.66 -25.01 23.41
CA SER A 182 20.83 -25.85 23.12
C SER A 182 20.71 -26.56 21.77
N HIS A 183 19.52 -27.09 21.43
CA HIS A 183 19.30 -27.81 20.18
C HIS A 183 19.43 -26.90 18.95
N LEU A 184 18.94 -25.66 19.06
CA LEU A 184 18.91 -24.70 17.97
C LEU A 184 20.10 -23.73 17.97
N GLY A 185 21.01 -23.81 18.95
CA GLY A 185 22.17 -22.93 19.07
C GLY A 185 21.83 -21.46 19.35
N ILE A 186 20.77 -21.19 20.12
CA ILE A 186 20.31 -19.83 20.44
C ILE A 186 20.16 -19.61 21.95
N ALA A 187 20.03 -18.34 22.37
CA ALA A 187 19.81 -18.02 23.78
C ALA A 187 18.39 -18.45 24.24
N PRO A 188 18.22 -18.92 25.51
CA PRO A 188 16.90 -19.25 26.05
C PRO A 188 15.88 -18.11 26.00
N ARG A 189 16.34 -16.85 26.11
CA ARG A 189 15.49 -15.66 25.95
C ARG A 189 14.94 -15.54 24.53
N THR A 190 15.74 -15.88 23.52
CA THR A 190 15.31 -15.89 22.11
C THR A 190 14.21 -16.94 21.89
N VAL A 191 14.30 -18.11 22.53
CA VAL A 191 13.23 -19.13 22.50
C VAL A 191 11.92 -18.57 23.08
N THR A 192 11.98 -17.84 24.20
CA THR A 192 10.76 -17.23 24.78
C THR A 192 10.14 -16.19 23.85
N THR A 193 10.96 -15.42 23.13
CA THR A 193 10.47 -14.47 22.12
C THR A 193 9.81 -15.19 20.95
N HIS A 194 10.43 -16.26 20.43
CA HIS A 194 9.83 -17.08 19.38
C HIS A 194 8.49 -17.67 19.82
N LEU A 195 8.39 -18.25 21.03
CA LEU A 195 7.14 -18.81 21.54
C LEU A 195 6.04 -17.76 21.70
N SER A 196 6.38 -16.55 22.18
CA SER A 196 5.41 -15.45 22.29
C SER A 196 4.86 -15.03 20.91
N ASN A 197 5.73 -14.99 19.90
CA ASN A 197 5.32 -14.69 18.53
C ASN A 197 4.46 -15.82 17.96
N ILE A 198 4.86 -17.09 18.15
CA ILE A 198 4.08 -18.28 17.73
C ILE A 198 2.68 -18.27 18.34
N TYR A 199 2.55 -17.99 19.64
CA TYR A 199 1.24 -17.93 20.30
C TYR A 199 0.35 -16.83 19.73
N LYS A 200 0.90 -15.64 19.51
CA LYS A 200 0.18 -14.54 18.87
C LYS A 200 -0.24 -14.86 17.43
N LYS A 201 0.65 -15.52 16.68
CA LYS A 201 0.42 -15.94 15.29
C LYS A 201 -0.72 -16.96 15.20
N LEU A 202 -0.63 -18.02 15.99
CA LEU A 202 -1.59 -19.11 15.95
C LEU A 202 -2.89 -18.86 16.74
N GLY A 203 -2.96 -17.75 17.48
CA GLY A 203 -4.12 -17.38 18.30
C GLY A 203 -4.34 -18.29 19.51
N ILE A 204 -3.27 -18.89 20.04
CA ILE A 204 -3.32 -19.89 21.12
C ILE A 204 -2.81 -19.32 22.43
N GLY A 205 -3.41 -19.76 23.54
CA GLY A 205 -3.13 -19.26 24.88
C GLY A 205 -2.12 -20.08 25.66
N SER A 206 -1.86 -21.32 25.24
CA SER A 206 -1.11 -22.26 26.05
C SER A 206 -0.04 -23.05 25.30
N ARG A 207 0.97 -23.48 26.06
CA ARG A 207 2.01 -24.41 25.61
C ARG A 207 1.41 -25.75 25.17
N GLY A 208 0.34 -26.19 25.82
CA GLY A 208 -0.38 -27.43 25.50
C GLY A 208 -1.06 -27.32 24.13
N GLU A 209 -1.82 -26.25 23.89
CA GLU A 209 -2.46 -25.99 22.60
C GLU A 209 -1.47 -25.99 21.43
N LEU A 210 -0.26 -25.44 21.63
CA LEU A 210 0.77 -25.50 20.59
C LEU A 210 1.22 -26.93 20.29
N ILE A 211 1.41 -27.76 21.33
CA ILE A 211 1.83 -29.15 21.17
C ILE A 211 0.74 -29.95 20.44
N ASP A 212 -0.53 -29.74 20.79
CA ASP A 212 -1.66 -30.43 20.18
C ASP A 212 -1.80 -30.04 18.70
N ARG A 213 -1.72 -28.74 18.39
CA ARG A 213 -1.74 -28.21 17.01
C ARG A 213 -0.64 -28.78 16.11
N VAL A 214 0.57 -28.95 16.66
CA VAL A 214 1.70 -29.56 15.94
C VAL A 214 1.42 -31.03 15.64
N ARG A 215 0.87 -31.77 16.60
CA ARG A 215 0.60 -33.22 16.50
C ARG A 215 -0.55 -33.54 15.55
N GLU A 216 -1.55 -32.68 15.48
CA GLU A 216 -2.69 -32.79 14.55
C GLU A 216 -2.31 -32.47 13.10
N GLY A 217 -1.04 -32.10 12.82
CA GLY A 217 -0.58 -31.73 11.48
C GLY A 217 -1.06 -30.34 11.02
N GLY A 218 -1.72 -29.58 11.89
CA GLY A 218 -2.33 -28.28 11.60
C GLY A 218 -1.36 -27.11 11.40
N LEU A 219 -0.06 -27.41 11.20
CA LEU A 219 1.01 -26.44 10.92
C LEU A 219 1.54 -26.52 9.48
N LEU A 220 1.09 -27.49 8.67
CA LEU A 220 1.57 -27.73 7.29
C LEU A 220 0.62 -27.20 6.19
N SER A 221 -0.31 -26.29 6.52
CA SER A 221 -1.31 -25.77 5.57
C SER A 221 -0.95 -24.39 5.02
#